data_AF-C4LLC5-F1
#
_entry.id   AF-C4LLC5-F1
#
_cell.length_a   1.000
_cell.length_b   1.000
_cell.length_c   1.000
_cell.angle_alpha   90.00
_cell.angle_beta   90.00
_cell.angle_gamma   90.00
#
_symmetry.space_group_name_H-M   'P 1'
#
loop_
_entity.id
_entity.type
_entity.pdbx_description
1 polymer ?
#
loop_
_entity_poly.entity_id
_entity_poly.type
_entity_poly.pdbx_seq_one_letter_code
_entity_poly.pdbx_strand_id
1 'polypeptide(L)' 'MSHAENGSFLTVAEVADIMRVSKMTVYRLVHAGELPAVRVGRSFRVHESAVDEYLKESHYKAI' A
#
# COMPACT_ATOMS: atom_id res chain seq x y z
N MET A 1 -25.34 -0.10 9.26
CA MET A 1 -24.09 0.66 9.04
C MET A 1 -23.74 0.47 7.58
N SER A 2 -24.03 1.51 6.79
CA SER A 2 -23.86 1.53 5.34
C SER A 2 -22.38 1.42 4.98
N HIS A 3 -21.99 0.30 4.38
CA HIS A 3 -20.71 0.12 3.69
C HIS A 3 -20.69 1.10 2.52
N ALA A 4 -20.13 2.29 2.75
CA ALA A 4 -19.61 3.05 1.63
C ALA A 4 -18.37 2.30 1.15
N GLU A 5 -18.42 1.81 -0.08
CA GLU A 5 -17.29 1.43 -0.93
C GLU A 5 -16.40 2.66 -1.20
N ASN A 6 -15.90 3.28 -0.12
CA ASN A 6 -14.95 4.37 -0.13
C ASN A 6 -13.66 3.78 0.42
N GLY A 7 -12.93 3.07 -0.43
CA GLY A 7 -11.72 2.40 0.01
C GLY A 7 -10.77 3.35 0.72
N SER A 8 -10.38 2.97 1.92
CA SER A 8 -9.60 3.81 2.80
C SER A 8 -8.23 4.06 2.18
N PHE A 9 -7.80 5.32 2.20
CA PHE A 9 -6.44 5.67 1.82
C PHE A 9 -5.52 5.57 3.03
N LEU A 10 -4.53 4.69 2.92
CA LEU A 10 -3.51 4.47 3.93
C LEU A 10 -2.31 5.39 3.67
N THR A 11 -1.71 5.86 4.74
CA THR A 11 -0.40 6.50 4.71
C THR A 11 0.71 5.48 4.50
N VAL A 12 1.87 5.94 4.03
CA VAL A 12 3.07 5.10 3.90
C VAL A 12 3.47 4.44 5.23
N ALA A 13 3.20 5.10 6.37
CA ALA A 13 3.50 4.53 7.68
C ALA A 13 2.56 3.36 8.01
N GLU A 14 1.25 3.53 7.82
CA GLU A 14 0.27 2.47 8.07
C GLU A 14 0.52 1.26 7.15
N VAL A 15 0.82 1.49 5.87
CA VAL A 15 1.20 0.42 4.93
C VAL A 15 2.46 -0.32 5.40
N ALA A 16 3.46 0.40 5.89
CA ALA A 16 4.69 -0.19 6.40
C ALA A 16 4.41 -1.08 7.63
N ASP A 17 3.51 -0.64 8.51
CA ASP A 17 3.11 -1.39 9.70
C ASP A 17 2.33 -2.66 9.34
N ILE A 18 1.42 -2.58 8.34
CA ILE A 18 0.65 -3.72 7.81
C ILE A 18 1.58 -4.74 7.16
N MET A 19 2.45 -4.29 6.25
CA MET A 19 3.35 -5.17 5.50
C MET A 19 4.57 -5.62 6.31
N ARG A 20 4.76 -5.11 7.54
CA ARG A 20 5.93 -5.37 8.41
C ARG A 20 7.26 -5.04 7.74
N VAL A 21 7.31 -3.95 6.98
CA VAL A 21 8.51 -3.47 6.29
C VAL A 21 8.88 -2.07 6.74
N SER A 22 10.06 -1.59 6.33
CA SER A 22 10.43 -0.20 6.56
C SER A 22 9.62 0.74 5.65
N LYS A 23 9.40 2.00 6.08
CA LYS A 23 8.80 3.05 5.21
C LYS A 23 9.58 3.23 3.91
N MET A 24 10.91 3.05 3.95
CA MET A 24 11.77 3.13 2.77
C MET A 24 11.43 2.04 1.75
N THR A 25 11.10 0.83 2.21
CA THR A 25 10.63 -0.26 1.36
C THR A 25 9.33 0.15 0.66
N VAL A 26 8.35 0.68 1.41
CA VAL A 26 7.09 1.16 0.81
C VAL A 26 7.34 2.27 -0.20
N TYR A 27 8.19 3.25 0.11
CA TYR A 27 8.57 4.28 -0.86
C TYR A 27 9.19 3.68 -2.13
N ARG A 28 10.10 2.72 -2.00
CA ARG A 28 10.69 2.05 -3.16
C ARG A 28 9.63 1.38 -4.03
N LEU A 29 8.68 0.66 -3.43
CA LEU A 29 7.60 0.00 -4.16
C LEU A 29 6.74 1.00 -4.93
N VAL A 30 6.40 2.13 -4.29
CA VAL A 30 5.66 3.22 -4.93
C VAL A 30 6.44 3.82 -6.10
N HIS A 31 7.75 4.09 -5.93
CA HIS A 31 8.57 4.67 -6.99
C HIS A 31 8.88 3.68 -8.12
N ALA A 32 8.91 2.38 -7.82
CA ALA A 32 9.04 1.31 -8.81
C ALA A 32 7.73 1.05 -9.58
N GLY A 33 6.60 1.60 -9.11
CA GLY A 33 5.28 1.36 -9.69
C GLY A 33 4.66 0.01 -9.29
N GLU A 34 5.30 -0.73 -8.37
CA GLU A 34 4.80 -2.01 -7.86
C GLU A 34 3.64 -1.83 -6.86
N LEU A 35 3.60 -0.69 -6.17
CA LEU A 35 2.51 -0.36 -5.26
C LEU A 35 1.79 0.91 -5.72
N PRO A 36 0.58 0.80 -6.30
CA PRO A 36 -0.19 1.95 -6.77
C PRO A 36 -0.48 2.94 -5.64
N ALA A 37 -0.08 4.20 -5.82
CA ALA A 37 -0.27 5.25 -4.84
C ALA A 37 -0.61 6.59 -5.49
N VAL A 38 -1.40 7.39 -4.77
CA VAL A 38 -1.74 8.77 -5.14
C VAL A 38 -0.87 9.74 -4.35
N ARG A 39 -0.30 10.74 -5.03
CA ARG A 39 0.45 11.81 -4.36
C ARG A 39 -0.53 12.87 -3.84
N VAL A 40 -0.51 13.09 -2.52
CA VAL A 40 -1.30 14.12 -1.84
C VAL A 40 -0.33 15.08 -1.16
N GLY A 41 -0.12 16.24 -1.80
CA GLY A 41 0.89 17.22 -1.39
C GLY A 41 2.31 16.65 -1.43
N ARG A 42 2.94 16.55 -0.26
CA ARG A 42 4.32 16.03 -0.10
C ARG A 42 4.38 14.55 0.27
N SER A 43 3.24 13.90 0.43
CA SER A 43 3.14 12.51 0.90
C SER A 43 2.38 11.65 -0.09
N PHE A 44 2.57 10.34 0.00
CA PHE A 44 1.78 9.37 -0.76
C PHE A 44 0.63 8.81 0.08
N ARG A 45 -0.40 8.37 -0.62
CA ARG A 45 -1.54 7.63 -0.11
C ARG A 45 -1.74 6.38 -0.95
N VAL A 46 -1.87 5.25 -0.30
CA VAL A 46 -2.06 3.95 -0.96
C VAL A 46 -3.48 3.52 -0.69
N HIS A 47 -4.17 3.02 -1.71
CA HIS A 47 -5.50 2.47 -1.50
C HIS A 47 -5.39 1.14 -0.76
N GLU A 48 -6.23 0.90 0.24
CA GLU A 48 -6.21 -0.34 1.03
C GLU A 48 -6.26 -1.59 0.15
N SER A 49 -7.13 -1.60 -0.87
CA SER A 49 -7.22 -2.74 -1.81
C SER A 49 -5.92 -3.01 -2.59
N ALA A 50 -5.10 -1.98 -2.85
CA ALA A 50 -3.84 -2.15 -3.56
C ALA A 50 -2.79 -2.83 -2.67
N VAL A 51 -2.83 -2.60 -1.36
CA VAL A 51 -1.98 -3.31 -0.39
C VAL A 51 -2.41 -4.78 -0.32
N ASP A 52 -3.72 -5.03 -0.23
CA ASP A 52 -4.26 -6.40 -0.20
C ASP A 52 -3.93 -7.19 -1.48
N GLU A 53 -4.04 -6.55 -2.64
CA GLU A 53 -3.67 -7.13 -3.94
C GLU A 53 -2.18 -7.45 -3.99
N TYR A 54 -1.31 -6.51 -3.61
CA TYR A 54 0.13 -6.71 -3.55
C TYR A 54 0.52 -7.89 -2.63
N LEU A 55 -0.11 -8.01 -1.46
CA LEU A 55 0.15 -9.11 -0.52
C LEU A 55 -0.33 -10.46 -1.10
N LYS A 56 -1.48 -10.48 -1.79
CA LYS A 56 -1.97 -11.69 -2.47
C LYS A 56 -1.03 -12.15 -3.59
N GLU A 57 -0.50 -11.23 -4.38
CA GLU A 57 0.48 -11.56 -5.43
C GLU A 57 1.81 -12.06 -4.85
N SER A 58 2.24 -11.49 -3.71
CA SER A 58 3.48 -11.86 -3.01
C SER A 58 3.47 -13.29 -2.45
N HIS A 59 2.30 -13.90 -2.25
CA HIS A 59 2.18 -15.29 -1.80
C HIS A 59 2.69 -16.34 -2.82
N TYR A 60 3.08 -15.95 -4.05
CA TYR A 60 3.60 -16.87 -5.07
C TYR A 60 5.14 -16.91 -5.19
N LYS A 61 5.89 -16.41 -4.21
CA LYS A 61 7.37 -16.54 -4.26
C LYS A 61 8.00 -16.73 -2.89
N ALA A 62 7.55 -17.75 -2.16
CA ALA A 62 8.42 -18.40 -1.20
C ALA A 62 9.41 -19.27 -1.99
N ILE A 63 10.67 -18.83 -2.04
CA ILE A 63 11.81 -19.63 -2.55
C ILE A 63 12.08 -20.78 -1.58
#